data_AF-A0A9D9V8E2-F1
#
_entry.id   AF-A0A9D9V8E2-F1
#
_cell.length_a   1.000
_cell.length_b   1.000
_cell.length_c   1.000
_cell.angle_alpha   90.00
_cell.angle_beta   90.00
_cell.angle_gamma   90.00
#
_symmetry.space_group_name_H-M   'P 1'
#
loop_
_entity.id
_entity.type
_entity.pdbx_description
1 polymer ?
#
loop_
_entity_poly.entity_id
_entity_poly.type
_entity_poly.pdbx_seq_one_letter_code
_entity_poly.pdbx_strand_id
1 'polypeptide(L)'
;MRFSKQIKPISYLKSHTAEIVDQLCESHEPMLITQNGQAKLVVMDVQSYEEYQETLALLKLLALGQQQIAQGRFRDMDDVFSDLEQD
;
A
#
# COMPACT_ATOMS: atom_id res chain seq x y z
N MET A 1 -11.08 -4.67 1.01
CA MET A 1 -10.70 -5.22 2.32
C MET A 1 -11.95 -5.38 3.20
N ARG A 2 -12.22 -6.57 3.73
CA ARG A 2 -13.32 -6.81 4.68
C ARG A 2 -12.76 -6.93 6.09
N PHE A 3 -12.49 -5.80 6.73
CA PHE A 3 -12.02 -5.75 8.12
C PHE A 3 -12.97 -6.43 9.11
N SER A 4 -14.24 -6.64 8.75
CA SER A 4 -15.26 -7.28 9.59
C SER A 4 -14.87 -8.68 10.08
N LYS A 5 -13.90 -9.35 9.45
CA LYS A 5 -13.44 -10.70 9.85
C LYS A 5 -12.19 -10.71 10.74
N GLN A 6 -11.47 -9.60 10.83
CA GLN A 6 -10.18 -9.51 11.54
C GLN A 6 -10.16 -8.36 12.56
N ILE A 7 -11.23 -8.21 13.35
CA ILE A 7 -11.30 -7.21 14.41
C ILE A 7 -10.88 -7.85 15.74
N LYS A 8 -9.85 -7.29 16.39
CA LYS A 8 -9.40 -7.73 17.71
C LYS A 8 -9.24 -6.55 18.67
N PRO A 9 -9.54 -6.71 19.97
CA PRO A 9 -9.28 -5.65 20.95
C PRO A 9 -7.78 -5.52 21.23
N ILE A 10 -7.34 -4.35 21.70
CA ILE A 10 -5.93 -4.09 22.07
C ILE A 10 -5.40 -5.06 23.13
N SER A 11 -6.27 -5.60 23.98
CA SER A 11 -5.89 -6.65 24.95
C SER A 11 -5.45 -7.95 24.25
N TYR A 12 -6.08 -8.32 23.13
CA TYR A 12 -5.70 -9.51 22.37
C TYR A 12 -4.30 -9.33 21.76
N LEU A 13 -4.02 -8.15 21.19
CA LEU A 13 -2.70 -7.81 20.67
C LEU A 13 -1.61 -7.95 21.73
N LYS A 14 -1.86 -7.47 22.96
CA LYS A 14 -0.88 -7.57 24.06
C LYS A 14 -0.60 -9.01 24.50
N SER A 15 -1.60 -9.87 24.45
CA SER A 15 -1.50 -11.24 24.97
C SER A 15 -1.06 -12.27 23.94
N HIS A 16 -1.19 -11.99 22.64
CA HIS A 16 -0.98 -12.97 21.56
C HIS A 16 -0.04 -12.44 20.46
N THR A 17 0.93 -11.60 20.80
CA THR A 17 1.79 -10.93 19.81
C THR A 17 2.47 -11.91 18.85
N ALA A 18 3.04 -13.01 19.34
CA ALA A 18 3.74 -13.98 18.50
C ALA A 18 2.81 -14.63 17.47
N GLU A 19 1.66 -15.14 17.92
CA GLU A 19 0.63 -15.73 17.04
C GLU A 19 0.12 -14.73 16.00
N ILE A 20 -0.05 -13.46 16.39
CA ILE A 20 -0.47 -12.40 15.47
C ILE A 20 0.58 -12.15 14.39
N VAL A 21 1.87 -12.15 14.76
CA VAL A 21 2.96 -11.99 13.78
C VAL A 21 2.92 -13.14 12.78
N ASP A 22 2.85 -14.39 13.25
CA ASP A 22 2.79 -15.56 12.38
C ASP A 22 1.56 -15.49 11.45
N GLN A 23 0.38 -15.21 12.00
CA GLN A 23 -0.86 -15.09 11.23
C GLN A 23 -0.78 -13.99 10.15
N LEU A 24 -0.25 -12.81 10.49
CA LEU A 24 -0.16 -11.69 9.54
C LEU A 24 0.83 -12.00 8.41
N CYS A 25 1.99 -12.59 8.74
CA CYS A 25 2.99 -12.97 7.76
C CYS A 25 2.54 -14.12 6.85
N GLU A 26 1.73 -15.07 7.36
CA GLU A 26 1.20 -16.18 6.53
C GLU A 26 0.03 -15.75 5.66
N SER A 27 -0.88 -14.93 6.19
CA SER A 27 -2.11 -14.56 5.48
C SER A 27 -1.96 -13.32 4.60
N HIS A 28 -0.99 -12.44 4.89
CA HIS A 28 -0.87 -11.10 4.32
C HIS A 28 -2.17 -10.27 4.41
N GLU A 29 -3.06 -10.62 5.34
CA GLU A 29 -4.32 -9.92 5.55
C GLU A 29 -4.20 -8.99 6.77
N PRO A 30 -4.45 -7.67 6.64
CA PRO A 30 -4.35 -6.75 7.76
C PRO A 30 -5.42 -6.95 8.83
N MET A 31 -5.02 -6.77 10.09
CA MET A 31 -5.89 -6.85 11.27
C MET A 31 -6.28 -5.47 11.80
N LEU A 32 -7.53 -5.28 12.20
CA LEU A 32 -8.02 -4.05 12.81
C LEU A 32 -8.02 -4.18 14.33
N ILE A 33 -7.36 -3.24 15.02
CA ILE A 33 -7.27 -3.23 16.48
C ILE A 33 -8.20 -2.16 17.05
N THR A 34 -9.01 -2.57 18.04
CA THR A 34 -9.93 -1.67 18.75
C THR A 34 -9.46 -1.37 20.17
N GLN A 35 -9.77 -0.17 20.66
CA GLN A 35 -9.63 0.22 22.05
C GLN A 35 -10.93 0.86 22.51
N ASN A 36 -11.50 0.38 23.61
CA ASN A 36 -12.80 0.82 24.14
C ASN A 36 -13.92 0.76 23.08
N GLY A 37 -13.93 -0.32 22.27
CA GLY A 37 -14.92 -0.55 21.22
C GLY A 37 -14.72 0.28 19.93
N GLN A 38 -13.69 1.14 19.88
CA GLN A 38 -13.42 1.98 18.71
C GLN A 38 -12.19 1.47 17.95
N ALA A 39 -12.26 1.43 16.62
CA ALA A 39 -11.11 1.17 15.76
C ALA A 39 -10.01 2.24 15.98
N LYS A 40 -8.76 1.81 16.21
CA LYS A 40 -7.63 2.71 16.44
C LYS A 40 -6.42 2.41 15.56
N LEU A 41 -6.14 1.14 15.26
CA LEU A 41 -4.98 0.74 14.47
C LEU A 41 -5.37 -0.26 13.38
N VAL A 42 -4.57 -0.29 12.32
CA VAL A 42 -4.47 -1.41 11.39
C VAL A 42 -3.05 -1.96 11.54
N VAL A 43 -2.93 -3.27 11.69
CA VAL A 43 -1.65 -3.98 11.82
C VAL A 43 -1.51 -4.90 10.61
N MET A 44 -0.35 -4.88 9.97
CA MET A 44 0.01 -5.68 8.81
C MET A 44 1.51 -6.02 8.87
N ASP A 45 1.93 -7.05 8.17
CA ASP A 45 3.35 -7.35 7.98
C ASP A 45 4.04 -6.30 7.10
N VAL A 46 5.38 -6.28 7.16
CA VAL A 46 6.19 -5.27 6.48
C VAL A 46 6.09 -5.39 4.96
N GLN A 47 6.09 -6.61 4.43
CA GLN A 47 6.02 -6.84 2.99
C GLN A 47 4.70 -6.29 2.43
N SER A 48 3.56 -6.62 3.06
CA SER A 48 2.26 -6.07 2.67
C SER A 48 2.21 -4.54 2.74
N TYR A 49 2.88 -3.94 3.74
CA TYR A 49 2.96 -2.48 3.86
C TYR A 49 3.77 -1.86 2.71
N GLU A 50 4.92 -2.44 2.37
CA GLU A 50 5.77 -1.98 1.27
C GLU A 50 5.05 -2.09 -0.08
N GLU A 51 4.45 -3.24 -0.38
CA GLU A 51 3.66 -3.46 -1.60
C GLU A 51 2.49 -2.46 -1.71
N TYR A 52 1.85 -2.14 -0.58
CA TYR A 52 0.79 -1.13 -0.52
C TYR A 52 1.33 0.28 -0.84
N GLN A 53 2.49 0.66 -0.30
CA GLN A 53 3.13 1.95 -0.60
C GLN A 53 3.54 2.05 -2.07
N GLU A 54 4.14 1.00 -2.63
CA GLU A 54 4.52 0.95 -4.05
C GLU A 54 3.31 1.07 -4.98
N THR A 55 2.22 0.36 -4.65
CA THR A 55 0.96 0.46 -5.39
C THR A 55 0.41 1.88 -5.38
N LEU A 56 0.40 2.55 -4.23
CA LEU A 56 -0.04 3.95 -4.13
C LEU A 56 0.87 4.90 -4.94
N ALA A 57 2.18 4.67 -4.91
CA ALA A 57 3.14 5.45 -5.68
C ALA A 57 2.89 5.30 -7.19
N LEU A 58 2.69 4.07 -7.67
CA LEU A 58 2.37 3.79 -9.07
C LEU A 58 1.05 4.45 -9.48
N LEU A 59 -0.01 4.33 -8.68
CA LEU A 59 -1.29 4.96 -8.96
C LEU A 59 -1.17 6.49 -9.05
N LYS A 60 -0.34 7.10 -8.19
CA LYS A 60 -0.04 8.53 -8.24
C LYS A 60 0.71 8.90 -9.52
N LEU A 61 1.72 8.13 -9.93
CA LEU A 61 2.45 8.36 -11.17
C LEU A 61 1.52 8.26 -12.39
N LEU A 62 0.64 7.27 -12.43
CA LEU A 62 -0.35 7.13 -13.49
C LEU A 62 -1.32 8.31 -13.53
N ALA A 63 -1.83 8.76 -12.39
CA ALA A 63 -2.72 9.92 -12.32
C ALA A 63 -2.02 11.21 -12.82
N LEU A 64 -0.75 11.40 -12.44
CA LEU A 64 0.06 12.53 -12.92
C LEU A 64 0.31 12.45 -14.42
N GLY A 65 0.65 11.27 -14.94
CA GLY A 65 0.86 11.04 -16.37
C GLY A 65 -0.39 11.34 -17.19
N GLN A 66 -1.56 10.88 -16.73
CA GLN A 66 -2.83 11.19 -17.38
C GLN A 66 -3.13 12.69 -17.39
N GLN A 67 -2.85 13.39 -16.30
CA GLN A 67 -2.99 14.85 -16.25
C GLN A 67 -2.01 15.55 -17.22
N GLN A 68 -0.77 15.07 -17.34
CA GLN A 68 0.22 15.62 -18.27
C GLN A 68 -0.23 15.44 -19.72
N ILE A 69 -0.74 14.26 -20.09
CA ILE A 69 -1.29 13.99 -21.42
C ILE A 69 -2.45 14.94 -21.73
N ALA A 70 -3.40 15.09 -20.81
CA ALA A 70 -4.54 15.99 -20.98
C ALA A 70 -4.13 17.47 -21.14
N GLN A 71 -2.97 17.85 -20.62
CA GLN A 71 -2.40 19.20 -20.72
C GLN A 71 -1.42 19.36 -21.90
N GLY A 72 -1.28 18.35 -22.77
CA GLY A 72 -0.34 18.37 -23.89
C GLY A 72 1.13 18.33 -23.47
N ARG A 73 1.43 17.94 -22.24
CA ARG A 73 2.79 17.83 -21.70
C ARG A 73 3.33 16.41 -21.89
N PHE A 74 3.58 16.06 -23.14
CA PHE A 74 4.25 14.81 -23.52
C PHE A 74 5.25 15.10 -24.64
N ARG A 75 6.14 14.14 -24.93
CA ARG A 75 7.07 14.19 -26.06
C ARG A 75 6.79 13.03 -26.98
N ASP A 76 7.12 13.19 -28.26
CA ASP A 76 7.12 12.08 -29.20
C ASP A 76 8.20 11.06 -28.80
N MET A 77 7.94 9.79 -29.09
CA MET A 77 8.86 8.71 -28.79
C MET A 77 10.16 8.89 -29.57
N ASP A 78 10.09 9.23 -30.85
CA ASP A 78 11.26 9.36 -31.72
C ASP A 78 12.23 10.45 -31.23
N ASP A 79 11.68 11.57 -30.73
CA ASP A 79 12.46 12.66 -30.15
C ASP A 79 13.24 12.21 -28.89
N VAL A 80 12.64 11.36 -28.07
CA VAL A 80 13.26 10.87 -26.82
C VAL A 80 14.41 9.90 -27.11
N PHE A 81 14.23 8.97 -28.05
CA PHE A 81 15.30 8.03 -28.43
C PHE A 81 16.47 8.75 -29.09
N SER A 82 16.19 9.75 -29.94
CA SER A 82 17.23 10.56 -30.59
C SER A 82 18.11 11.31 -29.58
N ASP A 83 17.55 11.76 -28.45
CA ASP A 83 18.30 12.43 -27.38
C ASP A 83 19.17 11.43 -26.59
N LEU A 84 18.66 10.24 -26.28
CA LEU A 84 19.37 9.22 -25.49
C LEU A 84 20.54 8.57 -26.23
N GLU A 85 20.51 8.51 -27.57
CA GLU A 85 21.61 7.99 -28.38
C GLU A 85 22.79 8.97 -28.53
N GLN A 86 22.62 10.23 -28.10
CA GLN A 86 23.64 11.28 -28.17
C GLN A 86 24.48 11.40 -26.88
N ASP A 87 24.08 10.74 -25.79
CA ASP A 87 24.81 10.65 -24.50
C ASP A 87 25.65 9.36 -24.40
#